data_AF-A0A7G2FIA5-F1
#
_entry.id   AF-A0A7G2FIA5-F1
#
_cell.length_a   1.000
_cell.length_b   1.000
_cell.length_c   1.000
_cell.angle_alpha   90.00
_cell.angle_beta   90.00
_cell.angle_gamma   90.00
#
_symmetry.space_group_name_H-M   'P 1'
#
loop_
_entity.id
_entity.type
_entity.pdbx_description
1 polymer ?
#
loop_
_entity_poly.entity_id
_entity_poly.type
_entity_poly.pdbx_seq_one_letter_code
_entity_poly.pdbx_strand_id
1 'polypeptide(L)'
;MYELPTNFTYGVIEQHGGEKSDDVTGLKYPGHQHMHEWYLYSDLTRPEVKRVGSPIVRVFDPAEADLFYVSAFSSLSLIVDSGRPGFGYSDEEMQESLVSWLESQEWWRRNNGRDHVIVAGDPNALKRVMDRVKNAVLLVTDFDRLRADQGSLVKDVIIPYSHRIDAYEGELGVKQRTNLLFFMGNRYRKDGGKVRDLLFKLLEKEEDVVIKRGTQSRENMRAVKQGMHTSKFCLHLAGDTSSACRLFDAIASLCVPVIVSDGIELPFEDVIDYRKFSIFLRRDAALKPGFVVKKLRKVKPGKILKYQKVMKEVRRYFDYTHLNGSVNEIWRQVTKKIPLIKLMINREKRMIKRDGSDPQSHAKQQNVIIINDESKTGKEQQEKPHHSLIPGQGFDQECAFPGGF
;
A
#
# COMPACT_ATOMS: atom_id res chain seq x y z
N MET A 1 12.64 15.75 -9.32
CA MET A 1 11.16 15.75 -9.34
C MET A 1 10.76 16.38 -10.66
N TYR A 2 9.92 15.72 -11.46
CA TYR A 2 9.42 16.36 -12.68
C TYR A 2 8.55 17.57 -12.33
N GLU A 3 8.71 18.63 -13.11
CA GLU A 3 7.75 19.74 -13.16
C GLU A 3 6.62 19.34 -14.10
N LEU A 4 5.70 18.54 -13.58
CA LEU A 4 4.53 18.09 -14.34
C LEU A 4 3.61 19.27 -14.65
N PRO A 5 2.94 19.27 -15.82
CA PRO A 5 1.80 20.15 -16.09
C PRO A 5 0.78 20.13 -14.94
N THR A 6 0.15 21.28 -14.68
CA THR A 6 -0.71 21.50 -13.51
C THR A 6 -1.93 20.58 -13.49
N ASN A 7 -2.41 20.13 -14.65
CA ASN A 7 -3.53 19.17 -14.76
C ASN A 7 -3.22 17.79 -14.14
N PHE A 8 -1.95 17.47 -13.86
CA PHE A 8 -1.57 16.24 -13.13
C PHE A 8 -1.38 16.48 -11.62
N THR A 9 -1.44 17.73 -11.15
CA THR A 9 -1.20 18.12 -9.75
C THR A 9 -2.31 19.03 -9.25
N TYR A 10 -2.07 20.34 -9.11
CA TYR A 10 -3.02 21.32 -8.56
C TYR A 10 -4.35 21.35 -9.30
N GLY A 11 -4.35 21.16 -10.62
CA GLY A 11 -5.57 21.09 -11.42
C GLY A 11 -6.48 19.92 -11.01
N VAL A 12 -5.93 18.81 -10.52
CA VAL A 12 -6.76 17.70 -9.98
C VAL A 12 -7.44 18.11 -8.67
N ILE A 13 -6.78 18.92 -7.83
CA ILE A 13 -7.36 19.46 -6.58
C ILE A 13 -8.53 20.40 -6.91
N GLU A 14 -8.37 21.27 -7.90
CA GLU A 14 -9.44 22.17 -8.36
C GLU A 14 -10.65 21.39 -8.88
N GLN A 15 -10.43 20.34 -9.66
CA GLN A 15 -11.51 19.49 -10.19
C GLN A 15 -12.28 18.75 -9.10
N HIS A 16 -11.62 18.42 -7.97
CA HIS A 16 -12.29 17.87 -6.79
C HIS A 16 -13.27 18.87 -6.12
N GLY A 17 -13.16 20.16 -6.43
CA GLY A 17 -13.89 21.24 -5.76
C GLY A 17 -13.05 22.06 -4.80
N GLY A 18 -11.71 22.06 -4.94
CA GLY A 18 -10.89 23.12 -4.35
C GLY A 18 -11.29 24.48 -4.92
N GLU A 19 -11.27 25.52 -4.10
CA GLU A 19 -11.49 26.89 -4.57
C GLU A 19 -10.45 27.23 -5.65
N LYS A 20 -10.90 27.76 -6.80
CA LYS A 20 -9.97 28.28 -7.80
C LYS A 20 -9.20 29.43 -7.16
N SER A 21 -7.88 29.30 -7.08
CA SER A 21 -6.99 30.29 -6.52
C SER A 21 -5.87 30.54 -7.51
N ASP A 22 -5.61 31.80 -7.84
CA ASP A 22 -4.43 32.20 -8.62
C ASP A 22 -3.12 31.86 -7.86
N ASP A 23 -3.23 31.70 -6.53
CA ASP A 23 -2.20 31.15 -5.67
C ASP A 23 -2.46 29.67 -5.36
N VAL A 24 -1.84 28.79 -6.16
CA VAL A 24 -1.89 27.32 -5.98
C VAL A 24 -1.33 26.85 -4.63
N THR A 25 -0.58 27.70 -3.90
CA THR A 25 -0.02 27.34 -2.58
C THR A 25 -1.06 27.35 -1.46
N GLY A 26 -2.21 27.99 -1.67
CA GLY A 26 -3.34 28.01 -0.74
C GLY A 26 -4.29 26.80 -0.87
N LEU A 27 -4.12 25.95 -1.89
CA LEU A 27 -5.00 24.81 -2.13
C LEU A 27 -4.84 23.73 -1.05
N LYS A 28 -5.97 23.36 -0.44
CA LYS A 28 -6.01 22.28 0.55
C LYS A 28 -6.27 20.95 -0.13
N TYR A 29 -5.32 20.04 -0.03
CA TYR A 29 -5.47 18.69 -0.56
C TYR A 29 -6.64 17.94 0.12
N PRO A 30 -7.54 17.28 -0.63
CA PRO A 30 -8.69 16.57 -0.07
C PRO A 30 -8.30 15.42 0.85
N GLY A 31 -8.98 15.29 1.99
CA GLY A 31 -8.69 14.26 2.98
C GLY A 31 -9.22 12.88 2.58
N HIS A 32 -8.36 11.92 2.24
CA HIS A 32 -8.71 10.52 1.97
C HIS A 32 -7.63 9.54 2.48
N GLN A 33 -7.80 8.23 2.27
CA GLN A 33 -6.84 7.23 2.80
C GLN A 33 -5.59 7.02 1.91
N HIS A 34 -5.57 7.61 0.72
CA HIS A 34 -4.53 7.42 -0.33
C HIS A 34 -3.74 8.72 -0.59
N MET A 35 -3.52 9.55 0.43
CA MET A 35 -2.89 10.88 0.30
C MET A 35 -1.36 10.82 0.12
N HIS A 36 -0.80 9.68 -0.22
CA HIS A 36 0.66 9.48 -0.30
C HIS A 36 1.31 10.44 -1.29
N GLU A 37 0.67 10.63 -2.45
CA GLU A 37 1.09 11.55 -3.51
C GLU A 37 1.22 12.98 -3.01
N TRP A 38 0.27 13.45 -2.19
CA TRP A 38 0.31 14.76 -1.57
C TRP A 38 1.47 14.93 -0.60
N TYR A 39 1.68 13.96 0.29
CA TYR A 39 2.72 14.07 1.31
C TYR A 39 4.13 14.01 0.71
N LEU A 40 4.34 13.15 -0.30
CA LEU A 40 5.62 13.08 -1.02
C LEU A 40 5.85 14.31 -1.89
N TYR A 41 4.80 14.81 -2.56
CA TYR A 41 4.84 16.09 -3.29
C TYR A 41 5.22 17.24 -2.35
N SER A 42 4.49 17.39 -1.25
CA SER A 42 4.69 18.44 -0.25
C SER A 42 6.07 18.37 0.41
N ASP A 43 6.63 17.16 0.58
CA ASP A 43 7.99 17.02 1.09
C ASP A 43 9.00 17.63 0.12
N LEU A 44 8.92 17.28 -1.17
CA LEU A 44 9.88 17.70 -2.20
C LEU A 44 9.73 19.17 -2.65
N THR A 45 8.62 19.82 -2.33
CA THR A 45 8.40 21.25 -2.60
C THR A 45 8.84 22.16 -1.45
N ARG A 46 9.09 21.61 -0.25
CA ARG A 46 9.61 22.41 0.88
C ARG A 46 11.10 22.71 0.73
N PRO A 47 11.58 23.86 1.26
CA PRO A 47 13.00 24.19 1.32
C PRO A 47 13.82 23.08 1.99
N GLU A 48 15.02 22.81 1.47
CA GLU A 48 15.91 21.74 1.97
C GLU A 48 16.22 21.87 3.46
N VAL A 49 16.39 23.10 3.95
CA VAL A 49 16.59 23.40 5.38
C VAL A 49 15.45 22.91 6.29
N LYS A 50 14.25 22.70 5.74
CA LYS A 50 13.08 22.14 6.46
C LYS A 50 12.97 20.62 6.34
N ARG A 51 13.89 19.96 5.61
CA ARG A 51 13.92 18.51 5.34
C ARG A 51 15.08 17.82 6.05
N VAL A 52 15.42 18.29 7.25
CA VAL A 52 16.50 17.72 8.08
C VAL A 52 16.27 16.22 8.29
N GLY A 53 17.29 15.41 8.00
CA GLY A 53 17.23 13.94 8.13
C GLY A 53 16.52 13.22 6.99
N SER A 54 16.12 13.93 5.92
CA SER A 54 15.63 13.31 4.69
C SER A 54 16.75 12.46 4.07
N PRO A 55 16.46 11.25 3.60
CA PRO A 55 17.46 10.37 2.99
C PRO A 55 17.78 10.74 1.53
N ILE A 56 17.15 11.80 1.01
CA ILE A 56 17.27 12.24 -0.38
C ILE A 56 17.39 13.76 -0.45
N VAL A 57 18.07 14.26 -1.48
CA VAL A 57 18.14 15.68 -1.84
C VAL A 57 17.42 15.90 -3.17
N ARG A 58 16.83 17.09 -3.36
CA ARG A 58 16.25 17.48 -4.65
C ARG A 58 17.33 18.21 -5.44
N VAL A 59 17.68 17.68 -6.62
CA VAL A 59 18.52 18.36 -7.60
C VAL A 59 17.66 19.05 -8.66
N PHE A 60 18.20 20.12 -9.25
CA PHE A 60 17.56 20.87 -10.32
C PHE A 60 18.15 20.55 -11.70
N ASP A 61 19.40 20.07 -11.75
CA ASP A 61 19.97 19.49 -12.96
C ASP A 61 19.53 18.01 -13.07
N PRO A 62 18.77 17.61 -14.10
CA PRO A 62 18.41 16.22 -14.34
C PRO A 62 19.61 15.27 -14.49
N ALA A 63 20.77 15.77 -14.91
CA ALA A 63 21.99 14.96 -15.07
C ALA A 63 22.58 14.49 -13.73
N GLU A 64 22.33 15.23 -12.65
CA GLU A 64 22.75 14.87 -11.29
C GLU A 64 21.78 13.91 -10.60
N ALA A 65 20.61 13.64 -11.19
CA ALA A 65 19.57 12.85 -10.56
C ALA A 65 19.87 11.34 -10.62
N ASP A 66 19.90 10.68 -9.46
CA ASP A 66 19.86 9.22 -9.37
C ASP A 66 18.47 8.65 -9.74
N LEU A 67 17.41 9.40 -9.44
CA LEU A 67 16.01 9.01 -9.66
C LEU A 67 15.11 10.21 -9.99
N PHE A 68 14.04 9.96 -10.73
CA PHE A 68 13.02 10.92 -11.12
C PHE A 68 11.68 10.63 -10.44
N TYR A 69 11.29 11.47 -9.47
CA TYR A 69 9.94 11.40 -8.90
C TYR A 69 8.89 11.97 -9.87
N VAL A 70 7.88 11.17 -10.21
CA VAL A 70 6.70 11.54 -11.01
C VAL A 70 5.59 11.94 -10.05
N SER A 71 5.31 13.24 -9.99
CA SER A 71 4.50 13.82 -8.92
C SER A 71 3.00 13.90 -9.24
N ALA A 72 2.45 12.91 -9.96
CA ALA A 72 1.06 12.93 -10.41
C ALA A 72 0.09 12.52 -9.29
N PHE A 73 -1.06 13.19 -9.21
CA PHE A 73 -2.12 12.89 -8.23
C PHE A 73 -3.10 11.83 -8.76
N SER A 74 -2.56 10.63 -8.98
CA SER A 74 -3.28 9.51 -9.60
C SER A 74 -4.40 8.96 -8.72
N SER A 75 -4.23 9.00 -7.41
CA SER A 75 -5.25 8.53 -6.45
C SER A 75 -6.39 9.55 -6.35
N LEU A 76 -6.08 10.85 -6.36
CA LEU A 76 -7.10 11.89 -6.33
C LEU A 76 -7.92 11.93 -7.62
N SER A 77 -7.27 11.75 -8.78
CA SER A 77 -7.92 11.70 -10.09
C SER A 77 -9.08 10.69 -10.12
N LEU A 78 -8.85 9.47 -9.62
CA LEU A 78 -9.92 8.46 -9.45
C LEU A 78 -11.09 8.93 -8.58
N ILE A 79 -10.78 9.64 -7.49
CA ILE A 79 -11.80 10.15 -6.56
C ILE A 79 -12.64 11.24 -7.24
N VAL A 80 -12.01 12.12 -8.02
CA VAL A 80 -12.70 13.16 -8.80
C VAL A 80 -13.66 12.51 -9.80
N ASP A 81 -13.15 11.56 -10.59
CA ASP A 81 -13.89 10.84 -11.63
C ASP A 81 -15.11 10.10 -11.05
N SER A 82 -14.91 9.40 -9.92
CA SER A 82 -15.97 8.66 -9.23
C SER A 82 -16.98 9.58 -8.51
N GLY A 83 -16.53 10.75 -8.05
CA GLY A 83 -17.30 11.65 -7.19
C GLY A 83 -18.19 12.62 -7.96
N ARG A 84 -17.93 12.86 -9.26
CA ARG A 84 -18.70 13.77 -10.10
C ARG A 84 -18.96 13.20 -11.50
N PRO A 85 -19.72 12.09 -11.62
CA PRO A 85 -20.06 11.52 -12.92
C PRO A 85 -20.73 12.57 -13.81
N GLY A 86 -20.21 12.79 -15.02
CA GLY A 86 -20.81 13.71 -16.01
C GLY A 86 -20.34 15.17 -15.96
N PHE A 87 -19.41 15.54 -15.06
CA PHE A 87 -18.78 16.87 -15.04
C PHE A 87 -17.57 17.02 -15.98
N GLY A 88 -17.36 16.05 -16.88
CA GLY A 88 -16.36 16.11 -17.96
C GLY A 88 -14.92 15.79 -17.58
N TYR A 89 -14.63 15.52 -16.30
CA TYR A 89 -13.33 14.95 -15.89
C TYR A 89 -13.28 13.47 -16.25
N SER A 90 -12.12 12.99 -16.73
CA SER A 90 -11.87 11.59 -17.05
C SER A 90 -10.53 11.16 -16.47
N ASP A 91 -10.56 10.25 -15.48
CA ASP A 91 -9.34 9.64 -14.95
C ASP A 91 -8.61 8.83 -16.02
N GLU A 92 -9.33 8.19 -16.94
CA GLU A 92 -8.73 7.43 -18.03
C GLU A 92 -7.92 8.34 -18.97
N GLU A 93 -8.46 9.51 -19.34
CA GLU A 93 -7.73 10.50 -20.13
C GLU A 93 -6.54 11.09 -19.38
N MET A 94 -6.66 11.31 -18.06
CA MET A 94 -5.56 11.75 -17.21
C MET A 94 -4.41 10.73 -17.24
N GLN A 95 -4.71 9.44 -17.06
CA GLN A 95 -3.71 8.37 -17.09
C GLN A 95 -2.99 8.29 -18.45
N GLU A 96 -3.73 8.30 -19.56
CA GLU A 96 -3.17 8.25 -20.91
C GLU A 96 -2.30 9.48 -21.22
N SER A 97 -2.78 10.66 -20.83
CA SER A 97 -2.04 11.93 -21.02
C SER A 97 -0.76 11.98 -20.21
N LEU A 98 -0.80 11.49 -18.95
CA LEU A 98 0.38 11.43 -18.08
C LEU A 98 1.47 10.55 -18.70
N VAL A 99 1.11 9.36 -19.16
CA VAL A 99 2.12 8.43 -19.72
C VAL A 99 2.62 8.91 -21.07
N SER A 100 1.75 9.49 -21.91
CA SER A 100 2.18 10.12 -23.16
C SER A 100 3.16 11.28 -22.92
N TRP A 101 2.90 12.10 -21.89
CA TRP A 101 3.83 13.15 -21.46
C TRP A 101 5.16 12.54 -20.99
N LEU A 102 5.14 11.52 -20.13
CA LEU A 102 6.35 10.84 -19.65
C LEU A 102 7.17 10.26 -20.81
N GLU A 103 6.54 9.55 -21.73
CA GLU A 103 7.19 8.91 -22.88
C GLU A 103 7.82 9.91 -23.86
N SER A 104 7.34 11.16 -23.88
CA SER A 104 7.99 12.24 -24.65
C SER A 104 9.26 12.78 -23.99
N GLN A 105 9.43 12.61 -22.67
CA GLN A 105 10.60 13.12 -21.95
C GLN A 105 11.87 12.33 -22.30
N GLU A 106 12.97 13.04 -22.51
CA GLU A 106 14.28 12.42 -22.77
C GLU A 106 14.70 11.47 -21.65
N TRP A 107 14.58 11.92 -20.40
CA TRP A 107 15.01 11.19 -19.21
C TRP A 107 14.21 9.90 -18.98
N TRP A 108 12.92 9.89 -19.35
CA TRP A 108 12.13 8.67 -19.38
C TRP A 108 12.64 7.69 -20.45
N ARG A 109 12.78 8.15 -21.70
CA ARG A 109 13.19 7.32 -22.84
C ARG A 109 14.57 6.71 -22.65
N ARG A 110 15.50 7.45 -22.02
CA ARG A 110 16.89 7.03 -21.76
C ARG A 110 17.00 5.67 -21.06
N ASN A 111 16.11 5.42 -20.09
CA ASN A 111 16.14 4.23 -19.23
C ASN A 111 14.80 3.50 -19.21
N ASN A 112 13.90 3.80 -20.15
CA ASN A 112 12.56 3.22 -20.25
C ASN A 112 11.78 3.27 -18.92
N GLY A 113 11.88 4.39 -18.21
CA GLY A 113 11.21 4.63 -16.93
C GLY A 113 11.84 3.94 -15.71
N ARG A 114 12.94 3.19 -15.82
CA ARG A 114 13.50 2.39 -14.70
C ARG A 114 14.01 3.19 -13.52
N ASP A 115 14.47 4.41 -13.78
CA ASP A 115 14.93 5.38 -12.78
C ASP A 115 13.80 6.32 -12.33
N HIS A 116 12.54 6.01 -12.63
CA HIS A 116 11.39 6.79 -12.18
C HIS A 116 10.73 6.17 -10.95
N VAL A 117 10.16 7.03 -10.10
CA VAL A 117 9.38 6.65 -8.92
C VAL A 117 7.97 7.19 -9.10
N ILE A 118 6.97 6.30 -9.05
CA ILE A 118 5.56 6.63 -9.32
C ILE A 118 4.69 6.17 -8.14
N VAL A 119 3.78 7.04 -7.70
CA VAL A 119 2.79 6.69 -6.69
C VAL A 119 1.59 6.01 -7.36
N ALA A 120 1.31 4.77 -6.95
CA ALA A 120 0.11 4.01 -7.31
C ALA A 120 -0.54 3.51 -5.99
N GLY A 121 -0.85 4.48 -5.12
CA GLY A 121 -1.27 4.21 -3.76
C GLY A 121 -2.72 3.75 -3.64
N ASP A 122 -3.62 4.25 -4.49
CA ASP A 122 -4.93 3.61 -4.70
C ASP A 122 -4.75 2.36 -5.56
N PRO A 123 -5.34 1.20 -5.20
CA PRO A 123 -5.21 -0.05 -5.96
C PRO A 123 -5.75 -0.01 -7.38
N ASN A 124 -6.57 1.00 -7.72
CA ASN A 124 -7.06 1.19 -9.08
C ASN A 124 -6.30 2.33 -9.80
N ALA A 125 -5.40 3.06 -9.12
CA ALA A 125 -4.64 4.14 -9.73
C ALA A 125 -3.73 3.58 -10.83
N LEU A 126 -3.67 4.29 -11.96
CA LEU A 126 -2.84 3.92 -13.12
C LEU A 126 -3.20 2.55 -13.73
N LYS A 127 -4.33 1.95 -13.38
CA LYS A 127 -4.71 0.59 -13.80
C LYS A 127 -4.70 0.43 -15.33
N ARG A 128 -5.11 1.45 -16.09
CA ARG A 128 -5.18 1.39 -17.56
C ARG A 128 -3.81 1.39 -18.20
N VAL A 129 -2.90 2.17 -17.62
CA VAL A 129 -1.56 2.40 -18.16
C VAL A 129 -0.45 1.65 -17.42
N MET A 130 -0.82 0.76 -16.48
CA MET A 130 0.12 0.05 -15.60
C MET A 130 1.22 -0.67 -16.39
N ASP A 131 0.87 -1.25 -17.55
CA ASP A 131 1.82 -1.94 -18.41
C ASP A 131 2.90 -1.04 -19.03
N ARG A 132 2.63 0.26 -19.17
CA ARG A 132 3.57 1.25 -19.70
C ARG A 132 4.46 1.85 -18.60
N VAL A 133 4.00 1.83 -17.35
CA VAL A 133 4.73 2.40 -16.21
C VAL A 133 5.40 1.36 -15.30
N LYS A 134 5.13 0.06 -15.49
CA LYS A 134 5.62 -1.02 -14.61
C LYS A 134 7.14 -1.13 -14.46
N ASN A 135 7.93 -0.51 -15.35
CA ASN A 135 9.38 -0.50 -15.23
C ASN A 135 9.90 0.45 -14.13
N ALA A 136 9.12 1.46 -13.77
CA ALA A 136 9.40 2.37 -12.67
C ALA A 136 9.37 1.66 -11.31
N VAL A 137 9.94 2.29 -10.29
CA VAL A 137 9.69 1.94 -8.89
C VAL A 137 8.28 2.41 -8.54
N LEU A 138 7.38 1.45 -8.30
CA LEU A 138 6.02 1.74 -7.90
C LEU A 138 5.94 1.84 -6.37
N LEU A 139 5.27 2.87 -5.89
CA LEU A 139 4.88 3.03 -4.49
C LEU A 139 3.42 2.58 -4.35
N VAL A 140 3.21 1.37 -3.85
CA VAL A 140 1.90 0.68 -3.85
C VAL A 140 1.48 0.28 -2.45
N THR A 141 0.18 0.07 -2.21
CA THR A 141 -0.31 -0.37 -0.89
C THR A 141 -0.29 -1.90 -0.70
N ASP A 142 -0.30 -2.65 -1.80
CA ASP A 142 -0.03 -4.09 -1.91
C ASP A 142 0.15 -4.47 -3.39
N PHE A 143 0.27 -5.78 -3.68
CA PHE A 143 0.34 -6.32 -5.03
C PHE A 143 -0.95 -7.03 -5.49
N ASP A 144 -2.05 -6.95 -4.74
CA ASP A 144 -3.27 -7.75 -5.00
C ASP A 144 -3.92 -7.41 -6.35
N ARG A 145 -3.70 -6.18 -6.85
CA ARG A 145 -4.22 -5.69 -8.13
C ARG A 145 -3.18 -5.65 -9.25
N LEU A 146 -1.97 -6.15 -8.98
CA LEU A 146 -0.88 -6.21 -9.94
C LEU A 146 -0.64 -7.64 -10.38
N ARG A 147 -0.38 -7.82 -11.68
CA ARG A 147 0.11 -9.10 -12.18
C ARG A 147 1.55 -9.30 -11.73
N ALA A 148 2.00 -10.56 -11.72
CA ALA A 148 3.36 -10.92 -11.31
C ALA A 148 4.47 -10.25 -12.15
N ASP A 149 4.16 -9.79 -13.38
CA ASP A 149 5.08 -9.05 -14.24
C ASP A 149 5.03 -7.52 -14.03
N GLN A 150 4.04 -7.01 -13.30
CA GLN A 150 3.83 -5.57 -13.08
C GLN A 150 4.45 -5.06 -11.79
N GLY A 151 4.44 -5.86 -10.71
CA GLY A 151 4.94 -5.45 -9.40
C GLY A 151 5.65 -6.57 -8.64
N SER A 152 6.63 -6.19 -7.82
CA SER A 152 7.31 -7.12 -6.90
C SER A 152 7.99 -6.40 -5.74
N LEU A 153 8.12 -7.05 -4.57
CA LEU A 153 8.90 -6.55 -3.43
C LEU A 153 10.38 -6.24 -3.78
N VAL A 154 10.91 -6.90 -4.80
CA VAL A 154 12.30 -6.72 -5.24
C VAL A 154 12.50 -5.31 -5.79
N LYS A 155 11.59 -4.86 -6.66
CA LYS A 155 11.64 -3.54 -7.33
C LYS A 155 10.90 -2.44 -6.56
N ASP A 156 9.72 -2.77 -6.05
CA ASP A 156 8.73 -1.81 -5.58
C ASP A 156 8.74 -1.63 -4.06
N VAL A 157 7.98 -0.65 -3.59
CA VAL A 157 7.86 -0.31 -2.17
C VAL A 157 6.41 -0.37 -1.75
N ILE A 158 6.13 -1.19 -0.73
CA ILE A 158 4.84 -1.16 -0.04
C ILE A 158 4.79 0.06 0.88
N ILE A 159 3.80 0.93 0.68
CA ILE A 159 3.58 2.15 1.46
C ILE A 159 2.34 2.02 2.36
N PRO A 160 2.36 2.60 3.57
CA PRO A 160 1.22 2.52 4.47
C PRO A 160 0.10 3.46 4.05
N TYR A 161 -1.15 3.05 4.25
CA TYR A 161 -2.30 3.96 4.14
C TYR A 161 -2.19 5.11 5.15
N SER A 162 -2.73 6.27 4.80
CA SER A 162 -2.98 7.32 5.78
C SER A 162 -4.14 6.90 6.70
N HIS A 163 -3.82 6.68 7.98
CA HIS A 163 -4.82 6.42 9.01
C HIS A 163 -5.84 7.57 9.07
N ARG A 164 -7.11 7.24 9.33
CA ARG A 164 -8.25 8.16 9.25
C ARG A 164 -8.81 8.58 10.60
N ILE A 165 -8.23 8.08 11.69
CA ILE A 165 -8.64 8.39 13.05
C ILE A 165 -7.46 8.98 13.81
N ASP A 166 -7.72 9.89 14.73
CA ASP A 166 -6.65 10.45 15.56
C ASP A 166 -6.00 9.35 16.41
N ALA A 167 -4.71 9.50 16.63
CA ALA A 167 -3.95 8.58 17.44
C ALA A 167 -4.45 8.56 18.90
N TYR A 168 -4.43 7.38 19.53
CA TYR A 168 -4.86 7.22 20.92
C TYR A 168 -3.77 7.75 21.87
N GLU A 169 -4.14 8.75 22.68
CA GLU A 169 -3.26 9.40 23.67
C GLU A 169 -3.59 9.01 25.12
N GLY A 170 -4.49 8.04 25.33
CA GLY A 170 -4.82 7.54 26.66
C GLY A 170 -3.79 6.56 27.25
N GLU A 171 -4.11 5.99 28.41
CA GLU A 171 -3.23 5.08 29.13
C GLU A 171 -3.06 3.73 28.41
N LEU A 172 -1.85 3.17 28.50
CA LEU A 172 -1.58 1.83 28.00
C LEU A 172 -2.21 0.76 28.92
N GLY A 173 -2.49 -0.39 28.34
CA GLY A 173 -3.05 -1.55 29.03
C GLY A 173 -4.48 -1.85 28.63
N VAL A 174 -5.17 -2.60 29.49
CA VAL A 174 -6.48 -3.19 29.20
C VAL A 174 -7.61 -2.66 30.06
N LYS A 175 -7.33 -1.82 31.07
CA LYS A 175 -8.34 -1.34 32.03
C LYS A 175 -9.48 -0.59 31.36
N GLN A 176 -9.16 0.26 30.39
CA GLN A 176 -10.14 1.05 29.62
C GLN A 176 -10.65 0.31 28.36
N ARG A 177 -10.21 -0.94 28.14
CA ARG A 177 -10.54 -1.73 26.95
C ARG A 177 -11.47 -2.89 27.33
N THR A 178 -12.76 -2.60 27.39
CA THR A 178 -13.81 -3.53 27.82
C THR A 178 -14.06 -4.63 26.79
N ASN A 179 -14.02 -4.31 25.51
CA ASN A 179 -14.26 -5.28 24.44
C ASN A 179 -13.01 -6.14 24.20
N LEU A 180 -13.20 -7.42 23.92
CA LEU A 180 -12.13 -8.33 23.50
C LEU A 180 -11.66 -7.97 22.08
N LEU A 181 -12.58 -7.99 21.12
CA LEU A 181 -12.25 -7.87 19.69
C LEU A 181 -13.20 -6.87 19.01
N PHE A 182 -12.65 -6.02 18.15
CA PHE A 182 -13.42 -5.08 17.33
C PHE A 182 -13.21 -5.28 15.84
N PHE A 183 -14.30 -5.19 15.08
CA PHE A 183 -14.31 -5.04 13.64
C PHE A 183 -15.48 -4.16 13.21
N MET A 184 -15.21 -3.20 12.32
CA MET A 184 -16.27 -2.51 11.60
C MET A 184 -15.86 -2.30 10.13
N GLY A 185 -16.77 -2.63 9.22
CA GLY A 185 -16.53 -2.50 7.78
C GLY A 185 -17.57 -3.21 6.94
N ASN A 186 -17.45 -3.10 5.62
CA ASN A 186 -18.38 -3.75 4.71
C ASN A 186 -18.22 -5.29 4.78
N ARG A 187 -19.34 -5.99 5.03
CA ARG A 187 -19.42 -7.46 5.15
C ARG A 187 -19.24 -8.16 3.81
N TYR A 188 -19.78 -7.58 2.73
CA TYR A 188 -19.78 -8.19 1.40
C TYR A 188 -18.78 -7.44 0.50
N ARG A 189 -17.69 -8.12 0.08
CA ARG A 189 -16.67 -7.56 -0.82
C ARG A 189 -15.85 -8.68 -1.48
N LYS A 190 -16.04 -8.97 -2.77
CA LYS A 190 -15.28 -9.94 -3.60
C LYS A 190 -14.95 -11.29 -2.89
N ASP A 191 -13.90 -12.00 -3.31
CA ASP A 191 -13.49 -13.31 -2.76
C ASP A 191 -13.17 -13.27 -1.26
N GLY A 192 -12.62 -12.15 -0.76
CA GLY A 192 -12.44 -11.90 0.68
C GLY A 192 -13.77 -11.84 1.46
N GLY A 193 -14.89 -11.64 0.76
CA GLY A 193 -16.24 -11.58 1.29
C GLY A 193 -16.72 -12.91 1.85
N LYS A 194 -16.26 -14.06 1.31
CA LYS A 194 -16.64 -15.38 1.86
C LYS A 194 -16.01 -15.61 3.25
N VAL A 195 -14.71 -15.35 3.37
CA VAL A 195 -13.98 -15.45 4.64
C VAL A 195 -14.53 -14.44 5.65
N ARG A 196 -14.75 -13.20 5.21
CA ARG A 196 -15.32 -12.14 6.04
C ARG A 196 -16.74 -12.50 6.51
N ASP A 197 -17.62 -12.93 5.62
CA ASP A 197 -18.99 -13.33 5.98
C ASP A 197 -19.01 -14.48 6.99
N LEU A 198 -18.15 -15.48 6.80
CA LEU A 198 -18.04 -16.60 7.74
C LEU A 198 -17.52 -16.14 9.10
N LEU A 199 -16.46 -15.32 9.14
CA LEU A 199 -15.98 -14.75 10.41
C LEU A 199 -17.01 -13.85 11.08
N PHE A 200 -17.77 -13.08 10.32
CA PHE A 200 -18.90 -12.31 10.86
C PHE A 200 -19.88 -13.23 11.58
N LYS A 201 -20.34 -14.29 10.93
CA LYS A 201 -21.29 -15.28 11.52
C LYS A 201 -20.74 -15.98 12.77
N LEU A 202 -19.43 -16.25 12.79
CA LEU A 202 -18.77 -16.90 13.92
C LEU A 202 -18.57 -15.96 15.12
N LEU A 203 -18.35 -14.67 14.86
CA LEU A 203 -17.98 -13.69 15.89
C LEU A 203 -19.17 -12.87 16.40
N GLU A 204 -20.24 -12.72 15.62
CA GLU A 204 -21.41 -11.88 15.99
C GLU A 204 -22.17 -12.40 17.21
N LYS A 205 -21.96 -13.66 17.61
CA LYS A 205 -22.60 -14.30 18.77
C LYS A 205 -21.77 -14.24 20.05
N GLU A 206 -20.56 -13.68 19.99
CA GLU A 206 -19.64 -13.62 21.13
C GLU A 206 -19.86 -12.32 21.91
N GLU A 207 -20.16 -12.42 23.21
CA GLU A 207 -20.61 -11.31 24.05
C GLU A 207 -19.60 -10.14 24.14
N ASP A 208 -18.30 -10.45 24.19
CA ASP A 208 -17.21 -9.48 24.30
C ASP A 208 -16.63 -9.07 22.94
N VAL A 209 -17.30 -9.39 21.83
CA VAL A 209 -16.88 -9.09 20.46
C VAL A 209 -17.82 -8.10 19.79
N VAL A 210 -17.26 -7.00 19.28
CA VAL A 210 -18.00 -5.99 18.55
C VAL A 210 -17.68 -6.12 17.06
N ILE A 211 -18.62 -6.69 16.31
CA ILE A 211 -18.51 -6.82 14.85
C ILE A 211 -19.71 -6.15 14.18
N LYS A 212 -19.46 -5.07 13.43
CA LYS A 212 -20.51 -4.24 12.83
C LYS A 212 -20.30 -4.03 11.33
N ARG A 213 -21.41 -3.90 10.60
CA ARG A 213 -21.36 -3.37 9.23
C ARG A 213 -21.05 -1.87 9.30
N GLY A 214 -20.28 -1.35 8.35
CA GLY A 214 -19.94 0.07 8.30
C GLY A 214 -19.82 0.57 6.86
N THR A 215 -20.23 1.81 6.64
CA THR A 215 -20.08 2.58 5.40
C THR A 215 -19.12 3.76 5.62
N GLN A 216 -18.72 4.44 4.55
CA GLN A 216 -17.89 5.64 4.67
C GLN A 216 -18.75 6.83 5.09
N SER A 217 -18.85 7.09 6.40
CA SER A 217 -19.52 8.28 6.95
C SER A 217 -18.77 8.84 8.15
N ARG A 218 -18.99 10.11 8.48
CA ARG A 218 -18.37 10.75 9.66
C ARG A 218 -18.80 10.07 10.96
N GLU A 219 -20.06 9.66 11.05
CA GLU A 219 -20.58 8.92 12.20
C GLU A 219 -19.89 7.56 12.35
N ASN A 220 -19.77 6.80 11.25
CA ASN A 220 -19.07 5.52 11.27
C ASN A 220 -17.59 5.68 11.63
N MET A 221 -16.93 6.76 11.20
CA MET A 221 -15.55 7.05 11.57
C MET A 221 -15.41 7.31 13.09
N ARG A 222 -16.35 8.04 13.70
CA ARG A 222 -16.40 8.20 15.17
C ARG A 222 -16.64 6.88 15.88
N ALA A 223 -17.57 6.05 15.37
CA ALA A 223 -17.85 4.73 15.92
C ALA A 223 -16.64 3.78 15.81
N VAL A 224 -15.90 3.82 14.69
CA VAL A 224 -14.65 3.09 14.49
C VAL A 224 -13.61 3.53 15.50
N LYS A 225 -13.36 4.85 15.64
CA LYS A 225 -12.43 5.40 16.61
C LYS A 225 -12.76 4.92 18.02
N GLN A 226 -14.01 5.09 18.46
CA GLN A 226 -14.44 4.68 19.79
C GLN A 226 -14.32 3.17 20.01
N GLY A 227 -14.71 2.37 19.01
CA GLY A 227 -14.60 0.92 19.04
C GLY A 227 -13.16 0.44 19.19
N MET A 228 -12.23 1.00 18.40
CA MET A 228 -10.80 0.66 18.49
C MET A 228 -10.17 1.12 19.81
N HIS A 229 -10.57 2.27 20.36
CA HIS A 229 -10.07 2.78 21.64
C HIS A 229 -10.50 1.92 22.84
N THR A 230 -11.68 1.31 22.75
CA THR A 230 -12.29 0.51 23.84
C THR A 230 -12.06 -1.00 23.69
N SER A 231 -11.29 -1.45 22.69
CA SER A 231 -11.10 -2.87 22.40
C SER A 231 -9.65 -3.31 22.57
N LYS A 232 -9.42 -4.51 23.10
CA LYS A 232 -8.06 -5.06 23.28
C LYS A 232 -7.41 -5.42 21.95
N PHE A 233 -8.21 -6.02 21.06
CA PHE A 233 -7.80 -6.51 19.76
C PHE A 233 -8.65 -5.91 18.64
N CYS A 234 -8.06 -5.71 17.47
CA CYS A 234 -8.75 -5.25 16.28
C CYS A 234 -8.55 -6.26 15.15
N LEU A 235 -9.65 -6.82 14.66
CA LEU A 235 -9.60 -7.80 13.58
C LEU A 235 -9.21 -7.11 12.28
N HIS A 236 -8.19 -7.62 11.62
CA HIS A 236 -7.78 -7.22 10.28
C HIS A 236 -7.98 -8.38 9.32
N LEU A 237 -8.90 -8.18 8.38
CA LEU A 237 -9.20 -9.10 7.29
C LEU A 237 -8.86 -8.39 5.99
N ALA A 238 -8.15 -9.07 5.09
CA ALA A 238 -7.94 -8.59 3.72
C ALA A 238 -9.28 -8.14 3.11
N GLY A 239 -9.25 -6.99 2.43
CA GLY A 239 -10.41 -6.37 1.78
C GLY A 239 -10.23 -6.36 0.27
N ASP A 240 -10.43 -5.18 -0.35
CA ASP A 240 -10.01 -4.96 -1.74
C ASP A 240 -8.48 -4.93 -1.88
N THR A 241 -7.81 -4.77 -0.74
CA THR A 241 -6.37 -4.75 -0.47
C THR A 241 -6.04 -5.55 0.77
N SER A 242 -4.86 -6.14 0.80
CA SER A 242 -4.36 -6.97 1.90
C SER A 242 -4.01 -6.13 3.12
N SER A 243 -3.41 -4.94 2.96
CA SER A 243 -2.94 -4.08 4.05
C SER A 243 -3.96 -3.04 4.54
N ALA A 244 -5.12 -2.90 3.88
CA ALA A 244 -6.21 -1.93 4.08
C ALA A 244 -6.14 -0.98 5.30
N CYS A 245 -6.45 0.31 5.11
CA CYS A 245 -6.43 1.41 6.11
C CYS A 245 -6.73 1.04 7.58
N ARG A 246 -7.68 0.14 7.83
CA ARG A 246 -8.04 -0.36 9.17
C ARG A 246 -6.85 -0.88 9.98
N LEU A 247 -5.84 -1.48 9.34
CA LEU A 247 -4.64 -1.94 10.05
C LEU A 247 -3.92 -0.75 10.70
N PHE A 248 -3.76 0.34 9.95
CA PHE A 248 -3.07 1.54 10.40
C PHE A 248 -3.92 2.34 11.41
N ASP A 249 -5.24 2.35 11.26
CA ASP A 249 -6.16 2.86 12.28
C ASP A 249 -6.01 2.09 13.60
N ALA A 250 -5.94 0.75 13.56
CA ALA A 250 -5.75 -0.08 14.75
C ALA A 250 -4.42 0.22 15.45
N ILE A 251 -3.34 0.39 14.68
CA ILE A 251 -2.03 0.77 15.21
C ILE A 251 -2.08 2.17 15.83
N ALA A 252 -2.69 3.16 15.17
CA ALA A 252 -2.87 4.51 15.69
C ALA A 252 -3.67 4.51 17.00
N SER A 253 -4.67 3.63 17.12
CA SER A 253 -5.48 3.43 18.31
C SER A 253 -4.86 2.54 19.39
N LEU A 254 -3.65 2.00 19.19
CA LEU A 254 -3.01 1.01 20.07
C LEU A 254 -3.91 -0.22 20.36
N CYS A 255 -4.76 -0.57 19.39
CA CYS A 255 -5.61 -1.75 19.40
C CYS A 255 -4.86 -2.89 18.70
N VAL A 256 -4.52 -3.97 19.42
CA VAL A 256 -3.60 -5.00 18.91
C VAL A 256 -4.18 -5.64 17.64
N PRO A 257 -3.50 -5.52 16.47
CA PRO A 257 -4.00 -6.09 15.24
C PRO A 257 -4.04 -7.62 15.29
N VAL A 258 -5.16 -8.21 14.88
CA VAL A 258 -5.33 -9.65 14.66
C VAL A 258 -5.48 -9.85 13.17
N ILE A 259 -4.37 -10.14 12.51
CA ILE A 259 -4.26 -10.21 11.05
C ILE A 259 -4.58 -11.63 10.61
N VAL A 260 -5.68 -11.79 9.87
CA VAL A 260 -6.07 -13.06 9.25
C VAL A 260 -5.67 -13.03 7.77
N SER A 261 -4.51 -13.59 7.45
CA SER A 261 -3.98 -13.69 6.10
C SER A 261 -2.95 -14.82 6.00
N ASP A 262 -2.77 -15.38 4.80
CA ASP A 262 -1.74 -16.40 4.51
C ASP A 262 -0.50 -15.81 3.82
N GLY A 263 -0.55 -14.54 3.39
CA GLY A 263 0.52 -13.92 2.60
C GLY A 263 0.28 -12.42 2.40
N ILE A 264 0.10 -11.69 3.50
CA ILE A 264 -0.01 -10.23 3.47
C ILE A 264 1.39 -9.62 3.39
N GLU A 265 1.61 -8.72 2.44
CA GLU A 265 2.77 -7.82 2.46
C GLU A 265 2.48 -6.61 3.35
N LEU A 266 3.46 -6.22 4.17
CA LEU A 266 3.34 -5.08 5.07
C LEU A 266 4.41 -4.03 4.74
N PRO A 267 4.12 -2.74 4.96
CA PRO A 267 5.11 -1.71 4.74
C PRO A 267 6.27 -1.84 5.74
N PHE A 268 7.50 -1.69 5.24
CA PHE A 268 8.72 -1.55 6.05
C PHE A 268 9.07 -2.79 6.90
N GLU A 269 8.78 -4.00 6.43
CA GLU A 269 9.07 -5.25 7.15
C GLU A 269 10.57 -5.50 7.41
N ASP A 270 11.47 -4.80 6.72
CA ASP A 270 12.90 -4.86 6.96
C ASP A 270 13.34 -4.06 8.21
N VAL A 271 12.50 -3.13 8.68
CA VAL A 271 12.75 -2.33 9.90
C VAL A 271 11.69 -2.54 10.99
N ILE A 272 10.50 -3.04 10.64
CA ILE A 272 9.38 -3.29 11.56
C ILE A 272 9.06 -4.78 11.60
N ASP A 273 9.30 -5.40 12.75
CA ASP A 273 8.83 -6.77 13.02
C ASP A 273 7.41 -6.76 13.58
N TYR A 274 6.42 -6.92 12.69
CA TYR A 274 4.99 -6.92 13.04
C TYR A 274 4.62 -8.01 14.07
N ARG A 275 5.38 -9.10 14.19
CA ARG A 275 5.11 -10.16 15.19
C ARG A 275 5.32 -9.66 16.63
N LYS A 276 6.05 -8.55 16.79
CA LYS A 276 6.26 -7.91 18.09
C LYS A 276 5.04 -7.13 18.59
N PHE A 277 4.03 -6.89 17.76
CA PHE A 277 2.83 -6.16 18.16
C PHE A 277 1.50 -6.62 17.54
N SER A 278 1.52 -7.60 16.64
CA SER A 278 0.34 -8.15 15.99
C SER A 278 0.22 -9.66 16.23
N ILE A 279 -0.98 -10.19 16.07
CA ILE A 279 -1.28 -11.62 16.10
C ILE A 279 -1.65 -12.05 14.69
N PHE A 280 -0.84 -12.92 14.09
CA PHE A 280 -1.11 -13.50 12.77
C PHE A 280 -1.85 -14.83 12.91
N LEU A 281 -2.95 -14.97 12.17
CA LEU A 281 -3.74 -16.20 12.08
C LEU A 281 -3.87 -16.60 10.62
N ARG A 282 -3.61 -17.87 10.31
CA ARG A 282 -3.93 -18.43 8.99
C ARG A 282 -5.44 -18.43 8.76
N ARG A 283 -5.86 -18.25 7.51
CA ARG A 283 -7.29 -18.15 7.15
C ARG A 283 -8.06 -19.40 7.57
N ASP A 284 -7.56 -20.58 7.22
CA ASP A 284 -8.17 -21.88 7.54
C ASP A 284 -8.36 -22.11 9.05
N ALA A 285 -7.39 -21.69 9.86
CA ALA A 285 -7.47 -21.78 11.31
C ALA A 285 -8.48 -20.79 11.90
N ALA A 286 -8.49 -19.55 11.41
CA ALA A 286 -9.41 -18.51 11.88
C ALA A 286 -10.89 -18.85 11.62
N LEU A 287 -11.18 -19.60 10.55
CA LEU A 287 -12.53 -20.04 10.21
C LEU A 287 -13.06 -21.18 11.09
N LYS A 288 -12.25 -21.76 11.97
CA LYS A 288 -12.72 -22.79 12.92
C LYS A 288 -13.55 -22.13 14.04
N PRO A 289 -14.78 -22.62 14.31
CA PRO A 289 -15.63 -22.04 15.34
C PRO A 289 -14.92 -21.89 16.70
N GLY A 290 -15.04 -20.71 17.31
CA GLY A 290 -14.44 -20.37 18.61
C GLY A 290 -12.90 -20.25 18.63
N PHE A 291 -12.19 -20.56 17.53
CA PHE A 291 -10.71 -20.57 17.53
C PHE A 291 -10.11 -19.19 17.81
N VAL A 292 -10.57 -18.16 17.09
CA VAL A 292 -10.07 -16.78 17.22
C VAL A 292 -10.24 -16.31 18.66
N VAL A 293 -11.46 -16.36 19.19
CA VAL A 293 -11.78 -15.90 20.55
C VAL A 293 -11.03 -16.68 21.61
N LYS A 294 -10.97 -18.03 21.51
CA LYS A 294 -10.19 -18.87 22.43
C LYS A 294 -8.70 -18.51 22.42
N LYS A 295 -8.14 -18.16 21.26
CA LYS A 295 -6.75 -17.72 21.14
C LYS A 295 -6.54 -16.36 21.81
N LEU A 296 -7.44 -15.40 21.58
CA LEU A 296 -7.34 -14.04 22.13
C LEU A 296 -7.56 -14.00 23.65
N ARG A 297 -8.52 -14.75 24.19
CA ARG A 297 -8.77 -14.83 25.64
C ARG A 297 -7.58 -15.41 26.43
N LYS A 298 -6.71 -16.20 25.78
CA LYS A 298 -5.47 -16.72 26.38
C LYS A 298 -4.34 -15.70 26.44
N VAL A 299 -4.45 -14.55 25.76
CA VAL A 299 -3.39 -13.53 25.76
C VAL A 299 -3.46 -12.74 27.07
N LYS A 300 -2.42 -12.87 27.89
CA LYS A 300 -2.33 -12.19 29.18
C LYS A 300 -2.25 -10.66 29.00
N PRO A 301 -2.81 -9.85 29.92
CA PRO A 301 -2.72 -8.38 29.88
C PRO A 301 -1.30 -7.84 29.72
N GLY A 302 -0.31 -8.43 30.39
CA GLY A 302 1.10 -8.03 30.26
C GLY A 302 1.67 -8.20 28.84
N LYS A 303 1.16 -9.16 28.05
CA LYS A 303 1.55 -9.32 26.64
C LYS A 303 0.90 -8.26 25.76
N ILE A 304 -0.37 -7.92 25.99
CA ILE A 304 -1.06 -6.82 25.31
C ILE A 304 -0.34 -5.49 25.58
N LEU A 305 0.05 -5.24 26.83
CA LEU A 305 0.81 -4.04 27.19
C LEU A 305 2.16 -3.96 26.44
N LYS A 306 2.87 -5.09 26.29
CA LYS A 306 4.10 -5.14 25.49
C LYS A 306 3.83 -4.81 24.02
N TYR A 307 2.77 -5.35 23.44
CA TYR A 307 2.36 -5.01 22.07
C TYR A 307 2.06 -3.52 21.91
N GLN A 308 1.32 -2.92 22.84
CA GLN A 308 0.98 -1.50 22.79
C GLN A 308 2.20 -0.58 22.92
N LYS A 309 3.19 -0.96 23.74
CA LYS A 309 4.46 -0.21 23.82
C LYS A 309 5.20 -0.20 22.49
N VAL A 310 5.34 -1.37 21.85
CA VAL A 310 5.97 -1.46 20.52
C VAL A 310 5.15 -0.70 19.48
N MET A 311 3.81 -0.81 19.47
CA MET A 311 2.96 -0.01 18.57
C MET A 311 3.19 1.48 18.72
N LYS A 312 3.32 1.99 19.96
CA LYS A 312 3.57 3.41 20.22
C LYS A 312 4.91 3.87 19.63
N GLU A 313 5.94 3.04 19.69
CA GLU A 313 7.26 3.31 19.09
C GLU A 313 7.22 3.32 17.55
N VAL A 314 6.53 2.33 16.95
CA VAL A 314 6.49 2.19 15.49
C VAL A 314 5.44 3.07 14.82
N ARG A 315 4.45 3.61 15.57
CA ARG A 315 3.35 4.44 15.06
C ARG A 315 3.83 5.57 14.14
N ARG A 316 4.98 6.18 14.46
CA ARG A 316 5.58 7.24 13.65
C ARG A 316 5.80 6.83 12.19
N TYR A 317 6.13 5.58 11.90
CA TYR A 317 6.36 5.08 10.55
C TYR A 317 5.09 5.05 9.69
N PHE A 318 3.91 5.20 10.31
CA PHE A 318 2.61 5.25 9.64
C PHE A 318 1.95 6.62 9.74
N ASP A 319 2.69 7.60 10.26
CA ASP A 319 2.28 9.01 10.33
C ASP A 319 3.05 9.82 9.27
N TYR A 320 2.31 10.30 8.27
CA TYR A 320 2.84 11.12 7.19
C TYR A 320 3.16 12.56 7.60
N THR A 321 2.65 13.01 8.75
CA THR A 321 2.89 14.36 9.27
C THR A 321 4.12 14.42 10.18
N HIS A 322 4.57 13.26 10.68
CA HIS A 322 5.74 13.16 11.54
C HIS A 322 7.04 13.33 10.72
N LEU A 323 7.95 14.20 11.17
CA LEU A 323 9.22 14.51 10.46
C LEU A 323 10.04 13.26 10.14
N ASN A 324 10.22 12.36 11.12
CA ASN A 324 10.86 11.06 10.94
C ASN A 324 9.86 9.91 10.74
N GLY A 325 8.74 10.19 10.08
CA GLY A 325 7.63 9.27 9.86
C GLY A 325 7.60 8.64 8.48
N SER A 326 6.38 8.40 7.97
CA SER A 326 6.14 7.63 6.73
C SER A 326 6.94 8.15 5.55
N VAL A 327 6.92 9.46 5.28
CA VAL A 327 7.58 10.07 4.12
C VAL A 327 9.07 9.74 4.07
N ASN A 328 9.77 9.98 5.18
CA ASN A 328 11.20 9.72 5.25
C ASN A 328 11.53 8.23 5.16
N GLU A 329 10.68 7.35 5.69
CA GLU A 329 10.88 5.91 5.53
C GLU A 329 10.60 5.44 4.10
N ILE A 330 9.57 5.96 3.42
CA ILE A 330 9.31 5.69 2.00
C ILE A 330 10.54 6.03 1.17
N TRP A 331 11.12 7.21 1.37
CA TRP A 331 12.34 7.58 0.64
C TRP A 331 13.53 6.69 0.99
N ARG A 332 13.69 6.25 2.23
CA ARG A 332 14.73 5.25 2.61
C ARG A 332 14.52 3.92 1.92
N GLN A 333 13.27 3.48 1.75
CA GLN A 333 12.98 2.25 1.02
C GLN A 333 13.25 2.38 -0.47
N VAL A 334 12.95 3.54 -1.06
CA VAL A 334 13.25 3.85 -2.47
C VAL A 334 14.77 3.86 -2.70
N THR A 335 15.57 4.46 -1.82
CA THR A 335 17.03 4.51 -2.01
C THR A 335 17.67 3.12 -1.99
N LYS A 336 17.12 2.18 -1.20
CA LYS A 336 17.54 0.77 -1.20
C LYS A 336 17.35 0.07 -2.56
N LYS A 337 16.51 0.60 -3.45
CA LYS A 337 16.28 0.04 -4.79
C LYS A 337 17.31 0.48 -5.83
N ILE A 338 18.06 1.56 -5.56
CA ILE A 338 19.00 2.17 -6.52
C ILE A 338 20.02 1.17 -7.09
N PRO A 339 20.71 0.31 -6.29
CA PRO A 339 21.68 -0.63 -6.85
C PRO A 339 21.07 -1.59 -7.86
N LEU A 340 19.86 -2.10 -7.59
CA LEU A 340 19.13 -2.97 -8.50
C LEU A 340 18.73 -2.23 -9.78
N ILE A 341 18.23 -1.00 -9.66
CA ILE A 341 17.85 -0.16 -10.81
C ILE A 341 19.05 0.06 -11.72
N LYS A 342 20.20 0.46 -11.16
CA LYS A 342 21.46 0.65 -11.91
C LYS A 342 21.89 -0.64 -12.61
N LEU A 343 21.80 -1.78 -11.92
CA LEU A 343 22.07 -3.09 -12.52
C LEU A 343 21.15 -3.39 -13.70
N MET A 344 19.83 -3.18 -13.55
CA MET A 344 18.86 -3.45 -14.61
C MET A 344 19.07 -2.57 -15.83
N ILE A 345 19.29 -1.26 -15.62
CA ILE A 345 19.61 -0.30 -16.69
C ILE A 345 20.87 -0.74 -17.44
N ASN A 346 21.94 -1.09 -16.74
CA ASN A 346 23.19 -1.54 -17.38
C ASN A 346 23.02 -2.85 -18.16
N ARG A 347 22.16 -3.78 -17.67
CA ARG A 347 21.87 -5.01 -18.39
C ARG A 347 21.13 -4.75 -19.70
N GLU A 348 20.17 -3.84 -19.70
CA GLU A 348 19.39 -3.49 -20.90
C GLU A 348 20.20 -2.73 -21.93
N LYS A 349 21.02 -1.77 -21.50
CA LYS A 349 21.86 -0.97 -22.42
C LYS A 349 22.90 -1.80 -23.18
N ARG A 350 23.28 -2.98 -22.66
CA ARG A 350 24.16 -3.92 -23.38
C ARG A 350 23.46 -4.65 -24.53
N MET A 351 22.13 -4.73 -24.51
CA MET A 351 21.38 -5.38 -25.57
C MET A 351 21.26 -4.40 -26.74
N ILE A 352 21.92 -4.71 -27.85
CA ILE A 352 21.72 -3.98 -29.11
C ILE A 352 20.27 -4.22 -29.53
N LYS A 353 19.46 -3.15 -29.66
CA LYS A 353 18.15 -3.25 -30.29
C LYS A 353 18.38 -3.70 -31.73
N ARG A 354 17.96 -4.92 -32.09
CA ARG A 354 17.87 -5.33 -33.50
C ARG A 354 16.79 -4.47 -34.14
N ASP A 355 17.15 -3.68 -35.15
CA ASP A 355 16.17 -3.05 -36.02
C ASP A 355 15.42 -4.14 -36.78
N GLY A 356 14.11 -4.24 -36.57
CA GLY A 356 13.20 -5.08 -37.35
C GLY A 356 12.82 -6.44 -36.74
N SER A 357 11.52 -6.58 -36.44
CA SER A 357 10.69 -7.80 -36.42
C SER A 357 11.20 -9.09 -35.72
N ASP A 358 10.58 -9.39 -34.56
CA ASP A 358 9.73 -10.57 -34.27
C ASP A 358 10.00 -11.18 -32.87
N PRO A 359 8.95 -11.56 -32.09
CA PRO A 359 9.05 -11.90 -30.68
C PRO A 359 9.22 -13.40 -30.48
N GLN A 360 10.33 -13.80 -29.85
CA GLN A 360 10.46 -14.93 -28.92
C GLN A 360 11.92 -15.39 -28.88
N SER A 361 12.56 -15.23 -27.73
CA SER A 361 13.49 -16.22 -27.17
C SER A 361 14.08 -15.68 -25.86
N HIS A 362 13.43 -15.98 -24.75
CA HIS A 362 14.11 -15.94 -23.46
C HIS A 362 14.51 -17.37 -23.08
N ALA A 363 15.65 -17.82 -23.63
CA ALA A 363 16.38 -18.93 -23.04
C ALA A 363 16.93 -18.46 -21.68
N LYS A 364 16.35 -18.95 -20.59
CA LYS A 364 16.90 -18.79 -19.24
C LYS A 364 18.14 -19.67 -19.12
N GLN A 365 19.32 -19.07 -19.19
CA GLN A 365 20.52 -19.70 -18.65
C GLN A 365 20.54 -19.41 -17.15
N GLN A 366 20.16 -20.41 -16.35
CA GLN A 366 20.34 -20.38 -14.89
C GLN A 366 21.83 -20.58 -14.61
N ASN A 367 22.55 -19.49 -14.37
CA ASN A 367 23.83 -19.57 -13.70
C ASN A 367 23.54 -19.58 -12.19
N VAL A 368 23.56 -20.78 -11.60
CA VAL A 368 23.58 -20.96 -10.16
C VAL A 368 24.99 -20.60 -9.69
N ILE A 369 25.12 -19.53 -8.92
CA ILE A 369 26.32 -19.29 -8.10
C ILE A 369 26.03 -19.96 -6.76
N ILE A 370 26.78 -21.00 -6.44
CA ILE A 370 26.85 -21.54 -5.09
C ILE A 370 27.74 -20.58 -4.31
N ILE A 371 27.15 -19.81 -3.40
CA ILE A 371 27.92 -19.16 -2.34
C ILE A 371 28.30 -20.29 -1.38
N ASN A 372 29.57 -20.67 -1.36
CA ASN A 372 30.09 -21.59 -0.34
C ASN A 372 30.04 -20.88 1.01
N ASP A 373 28.95 -21.08 1.74
CA ASP A 373 28.90 -20.86 3.17
C ASP A 373 29.56 -22.10 3.81
N GLU A 374 30.80 -21.96 4.29
CA GLU A 374 31.55 -23.01 5.01
C GLU A 374 30.97 -23.30 6.40
N SER A 375 29.63 -23.34 6.52
CA SER A 375 28.96 -23.70 7.76
C SER A 375 27.63 -24.40 7.49
N LYS A 376 27.68 -25.65 6.98
CA LYS A 376 26.75 -26.77 7.28
C LYS A 376 26.97 -27.95 6.33
N THR A 377 27.74 -28.93 6.78
CA THR A 377 27.64 -30.32 6.29
C THR A 377 26.51 -31.03 7.02
N GLY A 378 25.47 -31.47 6.29
CA GLY A 378 24.38 -32.28 6.85
C GLY A 378 23.40 -32.75 5.78
N LYS A 379 23.55 -34.03 5.42
CA LYS A 379 22.79 -34.85 4.45
C LYS A 379 21.26 -34.72 4.53
N GLU A 380 20.59 -34.80 3.36
CA GLU A 380 19.51 -35.76 2.98
C GLU A 380 18.72 -35.20 1.78
N GLN A 381 18.88 -35.81 0.59
CA GLN A 381 18.02 -36.82 -0.04
C GLN A 381 16.70 -36.28 -0.64
N GLN A 382 16.61 -36.46 -1.96
CA GLN A 382 15.54 -36.10 -2.88
C GLN A 382 14.31 -37.00 -2.70
N GLU A 383 13.12 -36.40 -2.79
CA GLU A 383 11.94 -37.01 -3.41
C GLU A 383 11.13 -35.92 -4.16
N LYS A 384 10.86 -36.15 -5.44
CA LYS A 384 9.96 -35.37 -6.30
C LYS A 384 8.51 -35.84 -6.08
N PRO A 385 7.51 -34.98 -6.35
CA PRO A 385 6.47 -35.48 -7.26
C PRO A 385 5.99 -34.48 -8.32
N HIS A 386 5.85 -35.05 -9.51
CA HIS A 386 4.83 -34.88 -10.56
C HIS A 386 3.95 -33.62 -10.63
N HIS A 387 4.06 -32.95 -11.78
CA HIS A 387 3.07 -32.05 -12.38
C HIS A 387 1.90 -32.83 -12.99
N SER A 388 0.69 -32.30 -12.82
CA SER A 388 -0.46 -32.53 -13.70
C SER A 388 -1.21 -31.21 -13.96
N LEU A 389 -1.23 -30.80 -15.22
CA LEU A 389 -1.99 -29.69 -15.82
C LEU A 389 -3.39 -30.17 -16.20
N ILE A 390 -4.46 -29.38 -15.97
CA ILE A 390 -5.73 -29.34 -16.73
C ILE A 390 -6.40 -27.95 -16.55
N PRO A 391 -7.16 -27.40 -17.53
CA PRO A 391 -7.21 -25.96 -17.86
C PRO A 391 -8.56 -25.24 -17.59
N GLY A 392 -8.49 -23.89 -17.64
CA GLY A 392 -9.41 -22.98 -18.36
C GLY A 392 -10.88 -22.83 -17.93
N GLN A 393 -11.26 -21.59 -17.56
CA GLN A 393 -12.59 -20.95 -17.69
C GLN A 393 -12.41 -19.50 -17.19
N GLY A 394 -12.61 -18.44 -17.97
CA GLY A 394 -13.89 -17.95 -18.48
C GLY A 394 -14.12 -16.58 -17.83
N PHE A 395 -13.77 -15.50 -18.55
CA PHE A 395 -13.95 -14.11 -18.09
C PHE A 395 -15.37 -13.67 -18.47
N ASP A 396 -16.23 -13.48 -17.48
CA ASP A 396 -17.47 -12.72 -17.66
C ASP A 396 -17.38 -11.40 -16.88
N GLN A 397 -17.55 -10.33 -17.66
CA GLN A 397 -17.74 -8.95 -17.24
C GLN A 397 -19.10 -8.81 -16.57
N GLU A 398 -19.18 -8.11 -15.43
CA GLU A 398 -20.27 -7.15 -15.17
C GLU A 398 -19.95 -6.31 -13.92
N CYS A 399 -19.85 -5.00 -14.13
CA CYS A 399 -19.71 -3.96 -13.11
C CYS A 399 -21.06 -3.26 -12.97
N ALA A 400 -21.62 -3.22 -11.75
CA ALA A 400 -22.62 -2.22 -11.38
C ALA A 400 -22.50 -1.91 -9.88
N PHE A 401 -22.08 -0.68 -9.57
CA PHE A 401 -22.25 -0.06 -8.26
C PHE A 401 -23.52 0.79 -8.32
N PRO A 402 -24.48 0.66 -7.40
CA PRO A 402 -25.52 1.68 -7.26
C PRO A 402 -24.96 2.85 -6.45
N GLY A 403 -24.92 4.02 -7.10
CA GLY A 403 -24.82 5.31 -6.44
C GLY A 403 -26.11 5.67 -5.71
N GLY A 404 -25.98 6.60 -4.76
CA GLY A 404 -27.10 7.19 -4.05
C GLY A 404 -26.58 8.24 -3.07
N PHE A 405 -27.05 9.47 -3.28
CA PHE A 405 -26.80 10.69 -2.52
C PHE A 405 -27.04 10.56 -1.02
#